data_AF-A0A5B6V9U8-F1
#
_entry.id   AF-A0A5B6V9U8-F1
#
_cell.length_a   1.000
_cell.length_b   1.000
_cell.length_c   1.000
_cell.angle_alpha   90.00
_cell.angle_beta   90.00
_cell.angle_gamma   90.00
#
_symmetry.space_group_name_H-M   'P 1'
#
loop_
_entity.id
_entity.type
_entity.pdbx_description
1 polymer ?
#
loop_
_entity_poly.entity_id
_entity_poly.type
_entity_poly.pdbx_seq_one_letter_code
_entity_poly.pdbx_strand_id
1 'polypeptide(L)'
;MKNRQNSCMGNERNIFIEENPMTIQAILSPTARLFLSELLFFGYDFFVRRAIPIVSYLLYLSVRILKYYVNLMGRYPLHDYIDQNEFTSKAVILSRIKQLSKKKKKKEKANCIIRLVKRRTMSREDNVMNRHYFADGRKLSLVAIAGLIAGVILILSFRKPGDYSLLCSLAKFRAQPIHEGEFSDMETQLQAIVHYATSKIVPQQNYGEISITFDVLKKRAPCNFLVFGLGYDSLMWNSLNPHGKTTFIEEDPKWVEIVLKTAPDLHAYPVKYRTELKEADDLLSHYRSEPSCFPSKAYLRGNDQCRLALTGFPDEFYDTEWDLIMIDAPRGYFPEAPGRMAAIFSAAVMARNRKGSGVTHVFLHDIDRRVEKLFANEFLCKKYLVKGFGRLWHFEIPSAVNMTTHDGSGFC
;
A
#
# COMPACT_ATOMS: atom_id res chain seq x y z
N MET A 1 -17.46 18.35 80.91
CA MET A 1 -16.80 19.02 79.76
C MET A 1 -17.61 18.75 78.50
N LYS A 2 -17.80 19.79 77.68
CA LYS A 2 -18.77 19.88 76.57
C LYS A 2 -18.34 19.07 75.33
N ASN A 3 -19.37 18.47 74.71
CA ASN A 3 -19.69 18.29 73.29
C ASN A 3 -18.71 17.53 72.36
N ARG A 4 -19.10 16.35 71.84
CA ARG A 4 -20.07 16.01 70.73
C ARG A 4 -19.30 15.93 69.40
N GLN A 5 -19.48 14.96 68.49
CA GLN A 5 -20.49 13.91 68.34
C GLN A 5 -20.05 12.90 67.26
N ASN A 6 -20.24 11.60 67.55
CA ASN A 6 -20.81 10.50 66.75
C ASN A 6 -20.20 10.09 65.39
N SER A 7 -19.70 8.85 65.18
CA SER A 7 -20.37 7.51 65.16
C SER A 7 -21.30 7.34 63.95
N CYS A 8 -21.39 6.23 63.20
CA CYS A 8 -20.67 4.97 62.95
C CYS A 8 -21.57 4.20 61.94
N MET A 9 -21.02 3.13 61.31
CA MET A 9 -21.71 2.04 60.57
C MET A 9 -22.26 2.37 59.17
N GLY A 10 -22.18 1.51 58.16
CA GLY A 10 -21.70 0.12 58.07
C GLY A 10 -22.10 -0.50 56.72
N ASN A 11 -21.51 -1.66 56.39
CA ASN A 11 -21.94 -2.68 55.42
C ASN A 11 -22.35 -2.29 53.99
N GLU A 12 -21.54 -2.71 53.01
CA GLU A 12 -22.01 -2.95 51.64
C GLU A 12 -21.96 -4.45 51.31
N ARG A 13 -23.16 -5.04 51.14
CA ARG A 13 -23.39 -6.30 50.41
C ARG A 13 -24.34 -5.98 49.25
N ASN A 14 -23.90 -6.37 48.05
CA ASN A 14 -24.57 -6.50 46.75
C ASN A 14 -26.08 -6.19 46.64
N ILE A 15 -26.44 -5.33 45.68
CA ILE A 15 -27.72 -5.41 44.96
C ILE A 15 -27.46 -5.20 43.46
N PHE A 16 -27.68 -6.27 42.68
CA PHE A 16 -27.92 -6.22 41.25
C PHE A 16 -29.20 -5.42 40.99
N ILE A 17 -29.14 -4.38 40.16
CA ILE A 17 -30.34 -3.76 39.57
C ILE A 17 -30.35 -4.09 38.09
N GLU A 18 -31.32 -4.91 37.73
CA GLU A 18 -31.73 -5.30 36.40
C GLU A 18 -32.47 -4.10 35.76
N GLU A 19 -31.87 -3.43 34.78
CA GLU A 19 -32.52 -2.30 34.10
C GLU A 19 -33.56 -2.79 33.08
N ASN A 20 -34.83 -2.62 33.45
CA ASN A 20 -36.00 -2.94 32.63
C ASN A 20 -36.32 -1.75 31.69
N PRO A 21 -36.51 -1.94 30.36
CA PRO A 21 -36.67 -0.86 29.38
C PRO A 21 -37.98 -0.05 29.48
N MET A 22 -38.85 -0.33 30.46
CA MET A 22 -40.10 0.41 30.65
C MET A 22 -39.96 1.70 31.47
N THR A 23 -38.80 1.99 32.07
CA THR A 23 -38.66 3.14 33.00
C THR A 23 -38.32 4.47 32.29
N ILE A 24 -37.79 4.45 31.06
CA ILE A 24 -37.41 5.67 30.33
C ILE A 24 -38.63 6.47 29.85
N GLN A 25 -39.78 5.82 29.67
CA GLN A 25 -41.00 6.52 29.26
C GLN A 25 -41.62 7.37 30.38
N ALA A 26 -41.27 7.19 31.66
CA ALA A 26 -41.90 7.94 32.75
C ALA A 26 -41.32 9.37 32.95
N ILE A 27 -40.17 9.70 32.35
CA ILE A 27 -39.42 10.94 32.62
C ILE A 27 -39.65 12.02 31.54
N LEU A 28 -40.23 11.66 30.39
CA LEU A 28 -40.43 12.58 29.26
C LEU A 28 -41.80 13.27 29.29
N SER A 29 -41.78 14.59 29.09
CA SER A 29 -42.98 15.41 28.96
C SER A 29 -43.89 14.91 27.82
N PRO A 30 -45.21 15.17 27.87
CA PRO A 30 -46.14 14.74 26.81
C PRO A 30 -45.73 15.20 25.40
N THR A 31 -45.10 16.37 25.30
CA THR A 31 -44.57 16.93 24.05
C THR A 31 -43.35 16.18 23.52
N ALA A 32 -42.45 15.71 24.38
CA ALA A 32 -41.27 14.95 23.97
C ALA A 32 -41.63 13.53 23.49
N ARG A 33 -42.71 12.93 24.00
CA ARG A 33 -43.20 11.61 23.54
C ARG A 33 -43.78 11.67 22.13
N LEU A 34 -44.52 12.73 21.82
CA LEU A 34 -45.05 12.96 20.46
C LEU A 34 -43.91 13.16 19.45
N PHE A 35 -42.89 13.95 19.81
CA PHE A 35 -41.74 14.22 18.94
C PHE A 35 -40.89 12.96 18.65
N LEU A 36 -40.67 12.11 19.66
CA LEU A 36 -39.98 10.81 19.49
C LEU A 36 -40.80 9.82 18.65
N SER A 37 -42.13 9.81 18.81
CA SER A 37 -43.00 8.96 17.99
C SER A 37 -43.02 9.38 16.53
N GLU A 38 -43.01 10.69 16.22
CA GLU A 38 -42.92 11.20 14.85
C GLU A 38 -41.54 10.94 14.22
N LEU A 39 -40.45 11.10 14.98
CA LEU A 39 -39.08 10.78 14.51
C LEU A 39 -38.90 9.29 14.18
N LEU A 40 -39.45 8.40 15.01
CA LEU A 40 -39.41 6.97 14.75
C LEU A 40 -40.30 6.58 13.56
N PHE A 41 -41.46 7.23 13.39
CA PHE A 41 -42.36 6.97 12.26
C PHE A 41 -41.78 7.48 10.94
N PHE A 42 -41.20 8.69 10.90
CA PHE A 42 -40.53 9.23 9.72
C PHE A 42 -39.24 8.47 9.38
N GLY A 43 -38.45 8.09 10.38
CA GLY A 43 -37.26 7.27 10.21
C GLY A 43 -37.60 5.90 9.60
N TYR A 44 -38.65 5.26 10.09
CA TYR A 44 -39.11 3.96 9.60
C TYR A 44 -39.69 4.05 8.17
N ASP A 45 -40.52 5.05 7.87
CA ASP A 45 -41.13 5.20 6.55
C ASP A 45 -40.09 5.56 5.46
N PHE A 46 -39.11 6.41 5.79
CA PHE A 46 -38.01 6.75 4.88
C PHE A 46 -37.12 5.53 4.58
N PHE A 47 -36.73 4.77 5.62
CA PHE A 47 -35.86 3.60 5.43
C PHE A 47 -36.58 2.49 4.66
N VAL A 48 -37.83 2.18 5.02
CA VAL A 48 -38.56 1.05 4.45
C VAL A 48 -39.12 1.35 3.07
N ARG A 49 -39.69 2.55 2.84
CA ARG A 49 -40.35 2.86 1.56
C ARG A 49 -39.45 3.52 0.52
N ARG A 50 -38.34 4.14 0.90
CA ARG A 50 -37.46 4.86 -0.05
C ARG A 50 -36.05 4.28 -0.17
N ALA A 51 -35.38 3.95 0.95
CA ALA A 51 -34.00 3.47 0.89
C ALA A 51 -33.89 2.02 0.38
N ILE A 52 -34.72 1.10 0.88
CA ILE A 52 -34.68 -0.33 0.51
C ILE A 52 -34.91 -0.58 -1.00
N PRO A 53 -35.88 0.09 -1.68
CA PRO A 53 -36.06 -0.08 -3.13
C PRO A 53 -34.86 0.40 -3.94
N ILE A 54 -34.24 1.51 -3.54
CA ILE A 54 -33.06 2.07 -4.23
C ILE A 54 -31.86 1.15 -4.08
N VAL A 55 -31.59 0.67 -2.86
CA VAL A 55 -30.49 -0.28 -2.60
C VAL A 55 -30.73 -1.60 -3.34
N SER A 56 -31.97 -2.09 -3.37
CA SER A 56 -32.35 -3.30 -4.11
C SER A 56 -32.16 -3.13 -5.63
N TYR A 57 -32.47 -1.94 -6.17
CA TYR A 57 -32.27 -1.62 -7.59
C TYR A 57 -30.78 -1.50 -7.95
N LEU A 58 -29.96 -0.89 -7.08
CA LEU A 58 -28.50 -0.80 -7.27
C LEU A 58 -27.82 -2.17 -7.20
N LEU A 59 -28.26 -3.05 -6.28
CA LEU A 59 -27.84 -4.46 -6.22
C LEU A 59 -28.26 -5.25 -7.46
N TYR A 60 -29.46 -5.00 -7.99
CA TYR A 60 -29.91 -5.61 -9.24
C TYR A 60 -29.05 -5.16 -10.43
N LEU A 61 -28.69 -3.88 -10.52
CA LEU A 61 -27.80 -3.35 -11.56
C LEU A 61 -26.40 -3.95 -11.48
N SER A 62 -25.81 -4.02 -10.28
CA SER A 62 -24.46 -4.55 -10.08
C SER A 62 -24.35 -6.02 -10.49
N VAL A 63 -25.37 -6.84 -10.17
CA VAL A 63 -25.46 -8.24 -10.61
C VAL A 63 -25.61 -8.34 -12.14
N ARG A 64 -26.35 -7.42 -12.78
CA ARG A 64 -26.51 -7.39 -14.24
C ARG A 64 -25.19 -7.03 -14.94
N ILE A 65 -24.46 -6.05 -14.42
CA ILE A 65 -23.15 -5.63 -14.92
C ILE A 65 -22.14 -6.77 -14.78
N LEU A 66 -22.11 -7.44 -13.62
CA LEU A 66 -21.23 -8.57 -13.39
C LEU A 66 -21.53 -9.73 -14.37
N LYS A 67 -22.81 -9.98 -14.65
CA LYS A 67 -23.23 -11.00 -15.63
C LYS A 67 -22.85 -10.64 -17.06
N TYR A 68 -22.86 -9.35 -17.41
CA TYR A 68 -22.38 -8.85 -18.69
C TYR A 68 -20.87 -9.07 -18.84
N TYR A 69 -20.07 -8.72 -17.83
CA TYR A 69 -18.62 -8.93 -17.83
C TYR A 69 -18.23 -10.42 -17.89
N VAL A 70 -18.93 -11.27 -17.14
CA VAL A 70 -18.68 -12.73 -17.18
C VAL A 70 -19.01 -13.32 -18.56
N ASN A 71 -20.06 -12.82 -19.23
CA ASN A 71 -20.37 -13.24 -20.60
C ASN A 71 -19.37 -12.70 -21.64
N LEU A 72 -18.78 -11.53 -21.39
CA LEU A 72 -17.75 -10.94 -22.24
C LEU A 72 -16.43 -11.73 -22.16
N MET A 73 -16.05 -12.16 -20.94
CA MET A 73 -14.85 -12.98 -20.69
C MET A 73 -14.99 -14.43 -21.16
N GLY A 74 -16.22 -14.93 -21.36
CA GLY A 74 -16.49 -16.28 -21.86
C GLY A 74 -16.36 -16.47 -23.37
N ARG A 75 -15.94 -15.45 -24.13
CA ARG A 75 -15.86 -15.48 -25.61
C ARG A 75 -14.44 -15.50 -26.20
N TYR A 76 -13.39 -15.59 -25.40
CA TYR A 76 -12.01 -15.71 -25.90
C TYR A 76 -11.50 -17.15 -25.77
N PRO A 77 -11.13 -17.84 -26.86
CA PRO A 77 -10.45 -19.14 -26.78
C PRO A 77 -8.96 -18.91 -26.49
N LEU A 78 -8.48 -19.46 -25.36
CA LEU A 78 -7.05 -19.62 -25.10
C LEU A 78 -6.60 -20.93 -25.79
N HIS A 79 -5.78 -20.81 -26.83
CA HIS A 79 -5.01 -21.93 -27.38
C HIS A 79 -3.52 -21.73 -27.05
N ASP A 80 -2.92 -22.82 -26.60
CA ASP A 80 -1.50 -23.20 -26.56
C ASP A 80 -0.48 -22.37 -25.76
N TYR A 81 -0.06 -22.93 -24.60
CA TYR A 81 1.34 -23.30 -24.34
C TYR A 81 1.40 -24.26 -23.13
N ILE A 82 1.70 -25.54 -23.36
CA ILE A 82 2.05 -26.50 -22.30
C ILE A 82 3.31 -27.25 -22.76
N ASP A 83 4.38 -27.16 -21.98
CA ASP A 83 5.35 -28.24 -21.93
C ASP A 83 5.75 -28.60 -20.48
N GLN A 84 5.78 -29.92 -20.29
CA GLN A 84 6.38 -30.78 -19.25
C GLN A 84 6.46 -30.32 -17.78
N ASN A 85 5.51 -30.80 -16.97
CA ASN A 85 5.78 -31.55 -15.72
C ASN A 85 4.47 -32.09 -15.13
N GLU A 86 4.11 -33.31 -15.49
CA GLU A 86 2.84 -33.92 -15.09
C GLU A 86 3.06 -35.38 -14.66
N PHE A 87 2.84 -35.68 -13.38
CA PHE A 87 2.19 -36.95 -13.00
C PHE A 87 1.54 -36.92 -11.60
N THR A 88 1.86 -35.97 -10.73
CA THR A 88 1.24 -35.85 -9.38
C THR A 88 0.02 -34.92 -9.31
N SER A 89 -0.19 -34.01 -10.27
CA SER A 89 -1.31 -33.05 -10.26
C SER A 89 -2.61 -33.56 -10.88
N LYS A 90 -2.57 -34.53 -11.81
CA LYS A 90 -3.76 -34.98 -12.56
C LYS A 90 -4.84 -35.58 -11.65
N ALA A 91 -4.45 -36.39 -10.66
CA ALA A 91 -5.39 -37.00 -9.71
C ALA A 91 -6.05 -35.96 -8.79
N VAL A 92 -5.28 -34.97 -8.32
CA VAL A 92 -5.78 -33.89 -7.45
C VAL A 92 -6.74 -32.99 -8.21
N ILE A 93 -6.42 -32.63 -9.45
CA ILE A 93 -7.23 -31.79 -10.31
C ILE A 93 -8.53 -32.51 -10.72
N LEU A 94 -8.46 -33.79 -11.09
CA LEU A 94 -9.66 -34.58 -11.40
C LEU A 94 -10.59 -34.74 -10.19
N SER A 95 -10.04 -34.87 -8.98
CA SER A 95 -10.84 -34.89 -7.75
C SER A 95 -11.58 -33.57 -7.52
N ARG A 96 -10.91 -32.44 -7.77
CA ARG A 96 -11.47 -31.09 -7.64
C ARG A 96 -12.51 -30.79 -8.71
N ILE A 97 -12.30 -31.22 -9.95
CA ILE A 97 -13.28 -31.09 -11.03
C ILE A 97 -14.54 -31.92 -10.73
N LYS A 98 -14.40 -33.15 -10.21
CA LYS A 98 -15.55 -33.96 -9.76
C LYS A 98 -16.31 -33.32 -8.60
N GLN A 99 -15.62 -32.71 -7.63
CA GLN A 99 -16.26 -31.95 -6.54
C GLN A 99 -16.99 -30.71 -7.04
N LEU A 100 -16.40 -29.95 -7.97
CA LEU A 100 -16.99 -28.74 -8.54
C LEU A 100 -18.21 -29.07 -9.43
N SER A 101 -18.16 -30.18 -10.18
CA SER A 101 -19.29 -30.69 -10.95
C SER A 101 -20.46 -31.11 -10.05
N LYS A 102 -20.19 -31.82 -8.94
CA LYS A 102 -21.22 -32.14 -7.93
C LYS A 102 -21.82 -30.88 -7.28
N LYS A 103 -21.00 -29.86 -6.97
CA LYS A 103 -21.47 -28.56 -6.44
C LYS A 103 -22.34 -27.81 -7.46
N LYS A 104 -21.98 -27.81 -8.74
CA LYS A 104 -22.76 -27.17 -9.82
C LYS A 104 -24.13 -27.82 -10.00
N LYS A 105 -24.19 -29.16 -10.02
CA LYS A 105 -25.45 -29.93 -10.11
C LYS A 105 -26.36 -29.72 -8.89
N LYS A 106 -25.79 -29.56 -7.69
CA LYS A 106 -26.53 -29.25 -6.44
C LYS A 106 -27.09 -27.81 -6.45
N LYS A 107 -26.35 -26.84 -7.00
CA LYS A 107 -26.76 -25.44 -7.17
C LYS A 107 -27.88 -25.28 -8.20
N GLU A 108 -27.86 -26.05 -9.28
CA GLU A 108 -28.92 -26.07 -10.29
C GLU A 108 -30.22 -26.71 -9.76
N LYS A 109 -30.13 -27.81 -8.99
CA LYS A 109 -31.30 -28.38 -8.29
C LYS A 109 -31.91 -27.41 -7.28
N ALA A 110 -31.09 -26.69 -6.50
CA ALA A 110 -31.58 -25.68 -5.55
C ALA A 110 -32.29 -24.52 -6.25
N ASN A 111 -31.75 -24.03 -7.38
CA ASN A 111 -32.38 -22.94 -8.15
C ASN A 111 -33.68 -23.36 -8.84
N CYS A 112 -33.83 -24.64 -9.21
CA CYS A 112 -35.09 -25.17 -9.76
C CYS A 112 -36.19 -25.23 -8.67
N ILE A 113 -35.83 -25.68 -7.47
CA ILE A 113 -36.75 -25.72 -6.31
C ILE A 113 -37.17 -24.30 -5.91
N ILE A 114 -36.25 -23.33 -5.88
CA ILE A 114 -36.56 -21.92 -5.57
C ILE A 114 -37.51 -21.32 -6.62
N ARG A 115 -37.36 -21.65 -7.92
CA ARG A 115 -38.29 -21.18 -8.96
C ARG A 115 -39.68 -21.81 -8.87
N LEU A 116 -39.78 -23.06 -8.43
CA LEU A 116 -41.06 -23.75 -8.21
C LEU A 116 -41.79 -23.22 -6.97
N VAL A 117 -41.05 -22.90 -5.89
CA VAL A 117 -41.62 -22.27 -4.69
C VAL A 117 -42.11 -20.85 -4.99
N LYS A 118 -41.37 -20.08 -5.80
CA LYS A 118 -41.75 -18.70 -6.18
C LYS A 118 -42.97 -18.61 -7.12
N ARG A 119 -43.28 -19.67 -7.89
CA ARG A 119 -44.52 -19.74 -8.69
C ARG A 119 -45.74 -20.14 -7.87
N ARG A 120 -45.58 -20.84 -6.74
CA ARG A 120 -46.70 -21.22 -5.86
C ARG A 120 -47.16 -20.10 -4.93
N THR A 121 -46.32 -19.11 -4.64
CA THR A 121 -46.66 -17.98 -3.76
C THR A 121 -47.26 -16.76 -4.49
N MET A 122 -47.14 -16.66 -5.82
CA MET A 122 -47.72 -15.55 -6.62
C MET A 122 -49.19 -15.75 -7.03
N SER A 123 -49.86 -16.80 -6.54
CA SER A 123 -51.23 -17.17 -6.96
C SER A 123 -52.32 -16.87 -5.91
N ARG A 124 -52.02 -16.20 -4.80
CA ARG A 124 -52.97 -16.12 -3.66
C ARG A 124 -53.25 -14.74 -3.05
N GLU A 125 -52.72 -13.64 -3.58
CA GLU A 125 -52.97 -12.29 -3.03
C GLU A 125 -53.19 -11.20 -4.09
N ASP A 126 -53.76 -11.54 -5.25
CA ASP A 126 -54.30 -10.54 -6.19
C ASP A 126 -55.81 -10.76 -6.37
N ASN A 127 -56.59 -10.37 -5.36
CA ASN A 127 -57.98 -9.98 -5.51
C ASN A 127 -58.45 -9.34 -4.19
N VAL A 128 -59.16 -8.21 -4.31
CA VAL A 128 -59.66 -7.32 -3.26
C VAL A 128 -58.73 -6.13 -2.96
N MET A 129 -59.30 -4.94 -3.14
CA MET A 129 -58.72 -3.60 -2.98
C MET A 129 -57.91 -3.02 -4.14
N ASN A 130 -58.52 -3.03 -5.34
CA ASN A 130 -58.22 -2.00 -6.34
C ASN A 130 -59.52 -1.43 -6.93
N ARG A 131 -60.22 -0.61 -6.14
CA ARG A 131 -61.20 0.37 -6.62
C ARG A 131 -61.36 1.41 -5.53
N HIS A 132 -61.11 2.67 -5.88
CA HIS A 132 -61.12 3.86 -5.04
C HIS A 132 -59.83 4.07 -4.24
N TYR A 133 -58.85 4.77 -4.84
CA TYR A 133 -58.41 6.04 -4.28
C TYR A 133 -57.50 6.81 -5.26
N PHE A 134 -58.02 7.97 -5.69
CA PHE A 134 -57.31 9.24 -5.81
C PHE A 134 -56.54 9.57 -7.10
N ALA A 135 -57.29 10.21 -8.00
CA ALA A 135 -56.83 11.41 -8.68
C ALA A 135 -56.42 12.49 -7.66
N ASP A 136 -55.23 12.40 -7.06
CA ASP A 136 -54.64 13.50 -6.26
C ASP A 136 -53.10 13.46 -6.16
N GLY A 137 -52.42 12.75 -7.06
CA GLY A 137 -50.95 12.59 -7.03
C GLY A 137 -50.14 13.76 -7.62
N ARG A 138 -50.76 14.69 -8.37
CA ARG A 138 -50.03 15.80 -9.00
C ARG A 138 -49.84 17.01 -8.09
N LYS A 139 -50.72 17.24 -7.11
CA LYS A 139 -50.61 18.37 -6.18
C LYS A 139 -49.65 18.09 -5.02
N LEU A 140 -49.61 16.85 -4.51
CA LEU A 140 -48.66 16.47 -3.45
C LEU A 140 -47.19 16.55 -3.90
N SER A 141 -46.89 16.25 -5.17
CA SER A 141 -45.51 16.27 -5.67
C SER A 141 -44.91 17.67 -5.73
N LEU A 142 -45.71 18.70 -6.03
CA LEU A 142 -45.24 20.08 -6.12
C LEU A 142 -45.03 20.70 -4.73
N VAL A 143 -45.89 20.37 -3.77
CA VAL A 143 -45.74 20.82 -2.37
C VAL A 143 -44.51 20.21 -1.72
N ALA A 144 -44.20 18.93 -2.00
CA ALA A 144 -43.00 18.27 -1.49
C ALA A 144 -41.70 18.87 -2.05
N ILE A 145 -41.69 19.27 -3.34
CA ILE A 145 -40.54 19.92 -3.98
C ILE A 145 -40.36 21.35 -3.44
N ALA A 146 -41.45 22.10 -3.30
CA ALA A 146 -41.42 23.44 -2.70
C ALA A 146 -40.94 23.40 -1.24
N GLY A 147 -41.35 22.39 -0.47
CA GLY A 147 -40.88 22.17 0.91
C GLY A 147 -39.39 21.84 0.99
N LEU A 148 -38.85 21.05 0.06
CA LEU A 148 -37.41 20.76 -0.02
C LEU A 148 -36.60 22.01 -0.37
N ILE A 149 -37.08 22.81 -1.33
CA ILE A 149 -36.41 24.06 -1.72
C ILE A 149 -36.44 25.08 -0.57
N ALA A 150 -37.59 25.23 0.09
CA ALA A 150 -37.73 26.11 1.25
C ALA A 150 -36.85 25.64 2.42
N GLY A 151 -36.75 24.33 2.66
CA GLY A 151 -35.87 23.76 3.68
C GLY A 151 -34.39 24.02 3.41
N VAL A 152 -33.94 23.88 2.16
CA VAL A 152 -32.56 24.23 1.76
C VAL A 152 -32.29 25.72 1.93
N ILE A 153 -33.24 26.59 1.54
CA ILE A 153 -33.12 28.04 1.72
C ILE A 153 -33.07 28.40 3.20
N LEU A 154 -33.87 27.75 4.05
CA LEU A 154 -33.87 27.96 5.51
C LEU A 154 -32.52 27.56 6.12
N ILE A 155 -31.98 26.40 5.74
CA ILE A 155 -30.65 25.91 6.19
C ILE A 155 -29.54 26.85 5.74
N LEU A 156 -29.62 27.40 4.52
CA LEU A 156 -28.68 28.40 4.02
C LEU A 156 -28.85 29.76 4.72
N SER A 157 -30.07 30.11 5.16
CA SER A 157 -30.36 31.35 5.88
C SER A 157 -29.89 31.32 7.35
N PHE A 158 -29.78 30.13 7.95
CA PHE A 158 -29.12 29.93 9.25
C PHE A 158 -27.59 29.92 9.14
N ARG A 159 -27.04 29.86 7.92
CA ARG A 159 -25.61 30.02 7.67
C ARG A 159 -25.29 31.50 7.44
N LYS A 160 -25.25 32.29 8.52
CA LYS A 160 -24.64 33.63 8.46
C LYS A 160 -23.21 33.50 7.92
N PRO A 161 -22.71 34.45 7.10
CA PRO A 161 -21.31 34.52 6.71
C PRO A 161 -20.52 35.00 7.93
N GLY A 162 -20.21 34.08 8.83
CA GLY A 162 -19.50 34.34 10.06
C GLY A 162 -18.67 33.12 10.40
N ASP A 163 -17.36 33.34 10.42
CA ASP A 163 -16.36 32.56 11.17
C ASP A 163 -15.65 31.39 10.49
N TYR A 164 -15.03 31.68 9.34
CA TYR A 164 -13.71 31.10 9.02
C TYR A 164 -12.62 31.52 10.06
N SER A 165 -12.90 32.53 10.90
CA SER A 165 -12.03 33.04 11.96
C SER A 165 -11.92 32.10 13.18
N LEU A 166 -12.99 31.40 13.56
CA LEU A 166 -13.02 30.59 14.78
C LEU A 166 -12.31 29.24 14.58
N LEU A 167 -12.41 28.65 13.38
CA LEU A 167 -11.63 27.47 13.00
C LEU A 167 -10.13 27.77 12.81
N CYS A 168 -9.78 28.94 12.26
CA CYS A 168 -8.39 29.40 12.22
C CYS A 168 -7.82 29.75 13.60
N SER A 169 -8.65 30.28 14.51
CA SER A 169 -8.24 30.56 15.89
C SER A 169 -8.09 29.27 16.71
N LEU A 170 -8.93 28.27 16.47
CA LEU A 170 -8.79 26.95 17.11
C LEU A 170 -7.60 26.15 16.55
N ALA A 171 -7.27 26.34 15.27
CA ALA A 171 -6.03 25.83 14.67
C ALA A 171 -4.79 26.52 15.26
N LYS A 172 -4.84 27.82 15.55
CA LYS A 172 -3.77 28.54 16.26
C LYS A 172 -3.58 28.11 17.72
N PHE A 173 -4.64 27.66 18.40
CA PHE A 173 -4.53 27.13 19.78
C PHE A 173 -4.01 25.68 19.84
N ARG A 174 -3.94 24.96 18.71
CA ARG A 174 -3.37 23.61 18.60
C ARG A 174 -2.10 23.51 17.76
N ALA A 175 -1.70 24.59 17.09
CA ALA A 175 -0.42 24.67 16.41
C ALA A 175 0.68 24.74 17.47
N GLN A 176 1.19 23.58 17.88
CA GLN A 176 2.60 23.51 18.26
C GLN A 176 3.42 24.11 17.11
N PRO A 177 4.53 24.79 17.39
CA PRO A 177 5.39 25.27 16.32
C PRO A 177 5.82 24.05 15.50
N ILE A 178 5.23 23.88 14.32
CA ILE A 178 5.65 22.88 13.35
C ILE A 178 7.09 23.28 13.02
N HIS A 179 8.05 22.45 13.41
CA HIS A 179 9.44 22.68 13.06
C HIS A 179 9.53 22.69 11.53
N GLU A 180 10.32 23.62 10.95
CA GLU A 180 10.42 23.82 9.49
C GLU A 180 10.64 22.51 8.70
N GLY A 181 11.31 21.52 9.29
CA GLY A 181 11.50 20.18 8.72
C GLY A 181 10.22 19.32 8.61
N GLU A 182 9.30 19.39 9.56
CA GLU A 182 8.02 18.65 9.49
C GLU A 182 7.10 19.20 8.39
N PHE A 183 7.13 20.52 8.16
CA PHE A 183 6.34 21.14 7.09
C PHE A 183 6.89 20.79 5.70
N SER A 184 8.22 20.78 5.54
CA SER A 184 8.89 20.41 4.30
C SER A 184 8.66 18.94 3.90
N ASP A 185 8.61 18.03 4.87
CA ASP A 185 8.44 16.60 4.59
C ASP A 185 6.99 16.25 4.24
N MET A 186 6.04 16.87 4.95
CA MET A 186 4.62 16.78 4.58
C MET A 186 4.39 17.31 3.17
N GLU A 187 5.06 18.40 2.79
CA GLU A 187 5.02 18.93 1.42
C GLU A 187 5.56 17.92 0.40
N THR A 188 6.72 17.30 0.64
CA THR A 188 7.30 16.28 -0.26
C THR A 188 6.35 15.09 -0.47
N GLN A 189 5.71 14.62 0.60
CA GLN A 189 4.74 13.52 0.52
C GLN A 189 3.47 13.90 -0.24
N LEU A 190 2.92 15.09 0.01
CA LEU A 190 1.74 15.59 -0.71
C LEU A 190 2.05 15.81 -2.19
N GLN A 191 3.24 16.34 -2.51
CA GLN A 191 3.72 16.49 -3.88
C GLN A 191 3.85 15.13 -4.58
N ALA A 192 4.42 14.11 -3.91
CA ALA A 192 4.47 12.76 -4.47
C ALA A 192 3.06 12.20 -4.76
N ILE A 193 2.11 12.35 -3.84
CA ILE A 193 0.72 11.91 -4.04
C ILE A 193 0.11 12.59 -5.27
N VAL A 194 0.20 13.92 -5.37
CA VAL A 194 -0.33 14.67 -6.51
C VAL A 194 0.36 14.25 -7.81
N HIS A 195 1.69 14.13 -7.80
CA HIS A 195 2.48 13.71 -8.94
C HIS A 195 2.04 12.34 -9.46
N TYR A 196 2.02 11.30 -8.62
CA TYR A 196 1.68 9.95 -9.06
C TYR A 196 0.18 9.72 -9.31
N ALA A 197 -0.70 10.51 -8.69
CA ALA A 197 -2.14 10.46 -8.99
C ALA A 197 -2.50 11.10 -10.33
N THR A 198 -1.67 12.02 -10.85
CA THR A 198 -1.95 12.78 -12.07
C THR A 198 -1.02 12.48 -13.24
N SER A 199 0.14 11.89 -12.98
CA SER A 199 1.10 11.49 -14.02
C SER A 199 0.57 10.34 -14.87
N LYS A 200 0.86 10.40 -16.17
CA LYS A 200 0.64 9.27 -17.10
C LYS A 200 1.81 8.29 -17.12
N ILE A 201 2.94 8.67 -16.53
CA ILE A 201 4.15 7.88 -16.44
C ILE A 201 4.24 7.30 -15.04
N VAL A 202 4.35 5.98 -14.96
CA VAL A 202 4.45 5.23 -13.70
C VAL A 202 5.87 4.70 -13.50
N PRO A 203 6.30 4.48 -12.25
CA PRO A 203 7.52 3.73 -11.93
C PRO A 203 7.66 2.41 -12.70
N GLN A 204 8.91 2.00 -12.95
CA GLN A 204 9.21 0.72 -13.60
C GLN A 204 8.82 -0.47 -12.71
N GLN A 205 8.95 -0.31 -11.38
CA GLN A 205 8.57 -1.32 -10.41
C GLN A 205 7.06 -1.35 -10.22
N ASN A 206 6.48 -2.56 -10.18
CA ASN A 206 5.06 -2.72 -9.91
C ASN A 206 4.75 -2.61 -8.40
N TYR A 207 3.46 -2.53 -8.06
CA TYR A 207 3.00 -2.41 -6.67
C TYR A 207 3.61 -3.46 -5.72
N GLY A 208 3.70 -4.72 -6.14
CA GLY A 208 4.24 -5.79 -5.29
C GLY A 208 5.75 -5.70 -5.10
N GLU A 209 6.48 -5.22 -6.11
CA GLU A 209 7.92 -4.92 -6.00
C GLU A 209 8.13 -3.74 -5.03
N ILE A 210 7.44 -2.62 -5.25
CA ILE A 210 7.53 -1.42 -4.40
C ILE A 210 7.16 -1.74 -2.94
N SER A 211 6.14 -2.58 -2.73
CA SER A 211 5.66 -2.94 -1.39
C SER A 211 6.74 -3.61 -0.53
N ILE A 212 7.69 -4.34 -1.14
CA ILE A 212 8.80 -4.96 -0.40
C ILE A 212 9.68 -3.88 0.26
N THR A 213 10.11 -2.90 -0.53
CA THR A 213 10.95 -1.78 -0.02
C THR A 213 10.17 -0.91 0.95
N PHE A 214 8.91 -0.60 0.64
CA PHE A 214 8.03 0.18 1.49
C PHE A 214 7.80 -0.45 2.87
N ASP A 215 7.60 -1.77 2.93
CA ASP A 215 7.43 -2.50 4.21
C ASP A 215 8.65 -2.36 5.14
N VAL A 216 9.85 -2.19 4.57
CA VAL A 216 11.09 -1.95 5.32
C VAL A 216 11.19 -0.49 5.72
N LEU A 217 11.00 0.46 4.78
CA LEU A 217 11.03 1.89 5.05
C LEU A 217 10.05 2.29 6.16
N LYS A 218 8.83 1.74 6.16
CA LYS A 218 7.82 1.98 7.19
C LYS A 218 8.30 1.66 8.62
N LYS A 219 9.24 0.72 8.76
CA LYS A 219 9.77 0.28 10.06
C LYS A 219 11.11 0.94 10.41
N ARG A 220 11.83 1.44 9.42
CA ARG A 220 13.23 1.89 9.53
C ARG A 220 13.40 3.40 9.37
N ALA A 221 12.47 4.09 8.69
CA ALA A 221 12.56 5.53 8.48
C ALA A 221 12.48 6.30 9.82
N PRO A 222 13.24 7.40 9.98
CA PRO A 222 14.22 7.93 9.03
C PRO A 222 15.49 7.07 8.94
N CYS A 223 16.05 6.92 7.74
CA CYS A 223 17.26 6.12 7.52
C CYS A 223 18.14 6.68 6.39
N ASN A 224 19.38 6.18 6.29
CA ASN A 224 20.24 6.44 5.14
C ASN A 224 19.90 5.47 4.00
N PHE A 225 19.27 5.98 2.94
CA PHE A 225 18.82 5.21 1.79
C PHE A 225 19.61 5.60 0.52
N LEU A 226 20.43 4.68 0.02
CA LEU A 226 21.13 4.83 -1.25
C LEU A 226 20.31 4.18 -2.37
N VAL A 227 20.15 4.89 -3.48
CA VAL A 227 19.51 4.37 -4.68
C VAL A 227 20.47 4.50 -5.86
N PHE A 228 20.89 3.37 -6.42
CA PHE A 228 21.50 3.34 -7.74
C PHE A 228 20.37 3.47 -8.77
N GLY A 229 20.34 4.60 -9.46
CA GLY A 229 19.32 4.98 -10.43
C GLY A 229 18.60 6.27 -10.02
N LEU A 230 18.34 7.12 -11.00
CA LEU A 230 17.47 8.28 -10.86
C LEU A 230 16.36 8.18 -11.90
N GLY A 231 15.11 8.42 -11.53
CA GLY A 231 14.00 8.22 -12.46
C GLY A 231 12.64 8.60 -11.91
N TYR A 232 11.61 8.04 -12.53
CA TYR A 232 10.22 8.35 -12.21
C TYR A 232 9.79 7.89 -10.82
N ASP A 233 10.54 7.03 -10.16
CA ASP A 233 10.30 6.54 -8.80
C ASP A 233 11.07 7.32 -7.72
N SER A 234 11.99 8.22 -8.11
CA SER A 234 12.86 8.93 -7.15
C SER A 234 12.07 9.82 -6.19
N LEU A 235 11.05 10.55 -6.67
CA LEU A 235 10.20 11.35 -5.80
C LEU A 235 9.44 10.48 -4.78
N MET A 236 8.95 9.31 -5.21
CA MET A 236 8.35 8.33 -4.31
C MET A 236 9.37 7.88 -3.25
N TRP A 237 10.55 7.43 -3.66
CA TRP A 237 11.57 6.95 -2.72
C TRP A 237 11.96 8.01 -1.69
N ASN A 238 12.13 9.25 -2.12
CA ASN A 238 12.41 10.36 -1.21
C ASN A 238 11.26 10.60 -0.22
N SER A 239 10.02 10.64 -0.73
CA SER A 239 8.83 10.87 0.10
C SER A 239 8.53 9.76 1.13
N LEU A 240 8.97 8.53 0.85
CA LEU A 240 8.78 7.36 1.72
C LEU A 240 9.82 7.27 2.84
N ASN A 241 10.78 8.20 2.90
CA ASN A 241 11.82 8.28 3.93
C ASN A 241 11.85 9.68 4.59
N PRO A 242 10.74 10.15 5.19
CA PRO A 242 10.68 11.47 5.82
C PRO A 242 11.73 11.60 6.92
N HIS A 243 12.34 12.78 7.05
CA HIS A 243 13.50 13.08 7.92
C HIS A 243 14.76 12.23 7.67
N GLY A 244 14.73 11.32 6.70
CA GLY A 244 15.84 10.48 6.31
C GLY A 244 16.68 11.12 5.21
N LYS A 245 17.80 10.45 4.90
CA LYS A 245 18.65 10.81 3.76
C LYS A 245 18.37 9.85 2.63
N THR A 246 17.95 10.35 1.48
CA THR A 246 17.82 9.54 0.26
C THR A 246 18.74 10.10 -0.82
N THR A 247 19.75 9.33 -1.19
CA THR A 247 20.78 9.75 -2.17
C THR A 247 20.69 8.89 -3.42
N PHE A 248 20.62 9.53 -4.58
CA PHE A 248 20.51 8.90 -5.89
C PHE A 248 21.83 8.99 -6.66
N ILE A 249 22.23 7.91 -7.31
CA ILE A 249 23.43 7.84 -8.13
C ILE A 249 23.06 7.40 -9.54
N GLU A 250 23.39 8.21 -10.55
CA GLU A 250 22.93 8.01 -11.94
C GLU A 250 24.08 8.15 -12.94
N GLU A 251 24.12 7.31 -13.98
CA GLU A 251 25.18 7.35 -14.99
C GLU A 251 25.07 8.52 -15.99
N ASP A 252 23.88 9.04 -16.25
CA ASP A 252 23.63 10.03 -17.29
C ASP A 252 23.52 11.45 -16.71
N PRO A 253 24.55 12.31 -16.85
CA PRO A 253 24.52 13.65 -16.29
C PRO A 253 23.40 14.53 -16.86
N LYS A 254 23.01 14.31 -18.12
CA LYS A 254 21.89 15.08 -18.71
C LYS A 254 20.57 14.66 -18.09
N TRP A 255 20.41 13.38 -17.78
CA TRP A 255 19.22 12.87 -17.10
C TRP A 255 19.11 13.45 -15.69
N VAL A 256 20.23 13.52 -14.95
CA VAL A 256 20.27 14.18 -13.63
C VAL A 256 19.81 15.63 -13.73
N GLU A 257 20.35 16.40 -14.68
CA GLU A 257 19.93 17.80 -14.88
C GLU A 257 18.44 17.94 -15.21
N ILE A 258 17.88 17.02 -16.01
CA ILE A 258 16.45 17.04 -16.39
C ILE A 258 15.57 16.78 -15.16
N VAL A 259 15.89 15.76 -14.37
CA VAL A 259 15.08 15.38 -13.20
C VAL A 259 15.16 16.48 -12.14
N LEU A 260 16.34 16.99 -11.82
CA LEU A 260 16.53 18.02 -10.79
C LEU A 260 15.88 19.37 -11.15
N LYS A 261 15.65 19.68 -12.43
CA LYS A 261 14.84 20.84 -12.83
C LYS A 261 13.38 20.72 -12.38
N THR A 262 12.87 19.50 -12.30
CA THR A 262 11.46 19.22 -11.94
C THR A 262 11.28 18.83 -10.48
N ALA A 263 12.33 18.33 -9.85
CA ALA A 263 12.34 17.91 -8.44
C ALA A 263 13.68 18.36 -7.80
N PRO A 264 13.84 19.66 -7.51
CA PRO A 264 15.11 20.23 -7.05
C PRO A 264 15.54 19.73 -5.67
N ASP A 265 14.62 19.20 -4.87
CA ASP A 265 14.88 18.69 -3.52
C ASP A 265 15.46 17.26 -3.53
N LEU A 266 15.56 16.61 -4.70
CA LEU A 266 16.21 15.30 -4.80
C LEU A 266 17.73 15.45 -4.70
N HIS A 267 18.32 14.61 -3.86
CA HIS A 267 19.77 14.58 -3.66
C HIS A 267 20.40 13.56 -4.61
N ALA A 268 20.84 14.01 -5.79
CA ALA A 268 21.33 13.13 -6.86
C ALA A 268 22.71 13.53 -7.37
N TYR A 269 23.54 12.53 -7.70
CA TYR A 269 24.86 12.74 -8.29
C TYR A 269 25.02 12.00 -9.62
N PRO A 270 25.52 12.68 -10.67
CA PRO A 270 25.99 12.00 -11.86
C PRO A 270 27.33 11.31 -11.57
N VAL A 271 27.47 10.06 -11.99
CA VAL A 271 28.69 9.27 -11.83
C VAL A 271 29.08 8.58 -13.13
N LYS A 272 30.34 8.14 -13.21
CA LYS A 272 30.82 7.34 -14.35
C LYS A 272 31.13 5.93 -13.89
N TYR A 273 30.41 4.96 -14.43
CA TYR A 273 30.74 3.55 -14.26
C TYR A 273 31.91 3.17 -15.17
N ARG A 274 32.79 2.31 -14.66
CA ARG A 274 34.00 1.84 -15.37
C ARG A 274 33.92 0.41 -15.89
N THR A 275 32.76 -0.23 -15.73
CA THR A 275 32.50 -1.61 -16.13
C THR A 275 31.33 -1.65 -17.10
N GLU A 276 31.41 -2.51 -18.11
CA GLU A 276 30.37 -2.77 -19.09
C GLU A 276 29.76 -4.16 -18.90
N LEU A 277 28.50 -4.33 -19.30
CA LEU A 277 27.75 -5.58 -19.15
C LEU A 277 28.48 -6.78 -19.77
N LYS A 278 29.13 -6.58 -20.93
CA LYS A 278 29.88 -7.63 -21.64
C LYS A 278 31.07 -8.17 -20.86
N GLU A 279 31.58 -7.43 -19.88
CA GLU A 279 32.72 -7.82 -19.05
C GLU A 279 32.32 -8.69 -17.85
N ALA A 280 31.03 -9.03 -17.68
CA ALA A 280 30.51 -9.69 -16.48
C ALA A 280 31.28 -10.97 -16.09
N ASP A 281 31.55 -11.86 -17.04
CA ASP A 281 32.23 -13.13 -16.77
C ASP A 281 33.74 -12.92 -16.47
N ASP A 282 34.38 -11.94 -17.13
CA ASP A 282 35.77 -11.54 -16.86
C ASP A 282 35.93 -10.88 -15.49
N LEU A 283 34.96 -10.07 -15.07
CA LEU A 283 34.95 -9.42 -13.76
C LEU A 283 34.85 -10.43 -12.62
N LEU A 284 34.06 -11.49 -12.78
CA LEU A 284 34.01 -12.60 -11.81
C LEU A 284 35.34 -13.36 -11.76
N SER A 285 35.98 -13.57 -12.92
CA SER A 285 37.29 -14.22 -12.98
C SER A 285 38.36 -13.37 -12.29
N HIS A 286 38.37 -12.06 -12.55
CA HIS A 286 39.25 -11.08 -11.89
C HIS A 286 39.07 -11.06 -10.37
N TYR A 287 37.82 -10.99 -9.91
CA TYR A 287 37.48 -10.99 -8.49
C TYR A 287 38.11 -12.17 -7.73
N ARG A 288 38.10 -13.37 -8.33
CA ARG A 288 38.62 -14.60 -7.70
C ARG A 288 40.13 -14.62 -7.56
N SER A 289 40.85 -13.84 -8.36
CA SER A 289 42.32 -13.78 -8.34
C SER A 289 42.88 -12.50 -7.69
N GLU A 290 42.11 -11.42 -7.63
CA GLU A 290 42.56 -10.11 -7.15
C GLU A 290 42.35 -9.96 -5.63
N PRO A 291 43.43 -9.95 -4.82
CA PRO A 291 43.31 -9.87 -3.37
C PRO A 291 42.60 -8.62 -2.85
N SER A 292 42.64 -7.50 -3.58
CA SER A 292 41.93 -6.28 -3.17
C SER A 292 40.42 -6.35 -3.34
N CYS A 293 39.90 -7.38 -4.03
CA CYS A 293 38.46 -7.65 -4.12
C CYS A 293 37.96 -8.64 -3.06
N PHE A 294 38.85 -9.31 -2.32
CA PHE A 294 38.45 -10.34 -1.37
C PHE A 294 37.62 -9.76 -0.21
N PRO A 295 36.62 -10.49 0.31
CA PRO A 295 35.69 -9.95 1.32
C PRO A 295 36.35 -9.37 2.57
N SER A 296 37.52 -9.88 2.96
CA SER A 296 38.27 -9.41 4.13
C SER A 296 39.14 -8.17 3.87
N LYS A 297 39.38 -7.83 2.60
CA LYS A 297 40.27 -6.75 2.15
C LYS A 297 39.56 -5.71 1.28
N ALA A 298 38.33 -5.97 0.85
CA ALA A 298 37.61 -5.14 -0.09
C ALA A 298 37.29 -3.75 0.50
N TYR A 299 37.66 -2.73 -0.26
CA TYR A 299 37.32 -1.33 -0.04
C TYR A 299 36.94 -0.68 -1.37
N LEU A 300 36.21 0.44 -1.32
CA LEU A 300 35.70 1.11 -2.53
C LEU A 300 36.57 2.31 -2.93
N ARG A 301 36.73 3.28 -2.02
CA ARG A 301 37.43 4.54 -2.29
C ARG A 301 38.87 4.30 -2.74
N GLY A 302 39.17 4.61 -4.01
CA GLY A 302 40.52 4.49 -4.59
C GLY A 302 41.02 3.07 -4.82
N ASN A 303 40.13 2.06 -4.81
CA ASN A 303 40.53 0.68 -5.12
C ASN A 303 40.56 0.44 -6.64
N ASP A 304 41.63 0.89 -7.30
CA ASP A 304 41.77 0.71 -8.75
C ASP A 304 42.24 -0.69 -9.15
N GLN A 305 42.77 -1.48 -8.20
CA GLN A 305 43.13 -2.88 -8.43
C GLN A 305 41.88 -3.76 -8.57
N CYS A 306 40.83 -3.50 -7.79
CA CYS A 306 39.58 -4.24 -7.89
C CYS A 306 38.64 -3.61 -8.93
N ARG A 307 38.60 -4.12 -10.16
CA ARG A 307 37.76 -3.58 -11.25
C ARG A 307 36.28 -3.36 -10.87
N LEU A 308 35.74 -4.20 -9.96
CA LEU A 308 34.36 -4.08 -9.46
C LEU A 308 34.12 -2.96 -8.44
N ALA A 309 35.17 -2.42 -7.81
CA ALA A 309 35.03 -1.29 -6.90
C ALA A 309 34.61 -0.03 -7.66
N LEU A 310 33.58 0.67 -7.17
CA LEU A 310 33.18 1.97 -7.70
C LEU A 310 34.09 3.05 -7.10
N THR A 311 35.06 3.53 -7.90
CA THR A 311 35.98 4.61 -7.53
C THR A 311 35.57 5.94 -8.17
N GLY A 312 35.97 7.06 -7.58
CA GLY A 312 35.67 8.40 -8.09
C GLY A 312 34.24 8.92 -7.85
N PHE A 313 33.43 8.21 -7.06
CA PHE A 313 32.10 8.65 -6.62
C PHE A 313 32.20 9.75 -5.53
N PRO A 314 31.11 10.48 -5.21
CA PRO A 314 31.11 11.52 -4.17
C PRO A 314 31.50 11.00 -2.78
N ASP A 315 32.10 11.84 -1.93
CA ASP A 315 32.52 11.44 -0.57
C ASP A 315 31.37 10.84 0.25
N GLU A 316 30.17 11.41 0.14
CA GLU A 316 28.97 10.91 0.81
C GLU A 316 28.65 9.44 0.51
N PHE A 317 28.93 8.98 -0.71
CA PHE A 317 28.73 7.58 -1.10
C PHE A 317 29.60 6.64 -0.25
N TYR A 318 30.83 7.05 0.08
CA TYR A 318 31.75 6.23 0.86
C TYR A 318 31.61 6.43 2.37
N ASP A 319 31.32 7.65 2.82
CA ASP A 319 31.39 8.03 4.24
C ASP A 319 30.08 7.77 4.99
N THR A 320 28.98 7.57 4.26
CA THR A 320 27.67 7.26 4.85
C THR A 320 27.53 5.77 5.10
N GLU A 321 27.10 5.41 6.31
CA GLU A 321 26.63 4.06 6.60
C GLU A 321 25.19 3.88 6.11
N TRP A 322 25.04 3.16 4.99
CA TRP A 322 23.74 2.96 4.36
C TRP A 322 22.90 1.88 5.06
N ASP A 323 21.68 2.24 5.43
CA ASP A 323 20.68 1.34 6.01
C ASP A 323 19.97 0.52 4.95
N LEU A 324 19.59 1.20 3.87
CA LEU A 324 18.90 0.63 2.73
C LEU A 324 19.71 0.97 1.47
N ILE A 325 19.81 0.00 0.57
CA ILE A 325 20.43 0.17 -0.74
C ILE A 325 19.50 -0.42 -1.80
N MET A 326 18.98 0.40 -2.70
CA MET A 326 18.23 -0.04 -3.89
C MET A 326 19.18 -0.05 -5.09
N ILE A 327 19.31 -1.20 -5.73
CA ILE A 327 20.09 -1.36 -6.96
C ILE A 327 19.10 -1.49 -8.12
N ASP A 328 18.73 -0.34 -8.69
CA ASP A 328 17.87 -0.25 -9.89
C ASP A 328 18.55 0.42 -11.10
N ALA A 329 19.87 0.59 -11.03
CA ALA A 329 20.72 1.06 -12.11
C ALA A 329 22.15 0.55 -11.86
N PRO A 330 23.07 0.67 -12.83
CA PRO A 330 22.91 1.24 -14.18
C PRO A 330 22.02 0.41 -15.12
N ARG A 331 21.71 0.99 -16.31
CA ARG A 331 20.80 0.47 -17.34
C ARG A 331 20.98 -1.01 -17.73
N GLY A 332 22.22 -1.45 -17.99
CA GLY A 332 22.57 -2.84 -18.28
C GLY A 332 21.74 -3.57 -19.35
N TYR A 333 21.19 -2.89 -20.36
CA TYR A 333 20.32 -3.52 -21.38
C TYR A 333 21.03 -3.84 -22.72
N PHE A 334 22.29 -3.42 -22.89
CA PHE A 334 23.14 -3.77 -24.04
C PHE A 334 24.59 -4.03 -23.60
N PRO A 335 25.41 -4.74 -24.41
CA PRO A 335 26.72 -5.23 -23.98
C PRO A 335 27.69 -4.13 -23.51
N GLU A 336 27.71 -2.98 -24.18
CA GLU A 336 28.58 -1.83 -23.86
C GLU A 336 27.98 -0.92 -22.78
N ALA A 337 26.75 -1.18 -22.33
CA ALA A 337 26.15 -0.40 -21.26
C ALA A 337 26.82 -0.72 -19.93
N PRO A 338 26.90 0.24 -18.99
CA PRO A 338 27.23 -0.10 -17.63
C PRO A 338 26.19 -1.06 -17.05
N GLY A 339 26.67 -2.15 -16.46
CA GLY A 339 25.85 -3.18 -15.82
C GLY A 339 25.88 -3.09 -14.29
N ARG A 340 24.94 -3.78 -13.62
CA ARG A 340 24.76 -3.71 -12.15
C ARG A 340 25.83 -4.43 -11.34
N MET A 341 26.82 -5.07 -11.99
CA MET A 341 27.90 -5.84 -11.36
C MET A 341 28.62 -5.06 -10.26
N ALA A 342 29.12 -3.87 -10.58
CA ALA A 342 29.89 -3.05 -9.65
C ALA A 342 29.02 -2.45 -8.53
N ALA A 343 27.75 -2.15 -8.81
CA ALA A 343 26.78 -1.71 -7.80
C ALA A 343 26.46 -2.83 -6.79
N ILE A 344 26.24 -4.07 -7.28
CA ILE A 344 26.02 -5.26 -6.44
C ILE A 344 27.23 -5.54 -5.56
N PHE A 345 28.44 -5.52 -6.12
CA PHE A 345 29.67 -5.67 -5.36
C PHE A 345 29.82 -4.57 -4.29
N SER A 346 29.57 -3.31 -4.67
CA SER A 346 29.70 -2.17 -3.76
C SER A 346 28.71 -2.25 -2.59
N ALA A 347 27.46 -2.65 -2.84
CA ALA A 347 26.47 -2.86 -1.79
C ALA A 347 26.92 -3.94 -0.79
N ALA A 348 27.51 -5.04 -1.27
CA ALA A 348 28.05 -6.10 -0.42
C ALA A 348 29.22 -5.59 0.44
N VAL A 349 30.15 -4.83 -0.15
CA VAL A 349 31.29 -4.23 0.57
C VAL A 349 30.81 -3.24 1.63
N MET A 350 29.88 -2.34 1.28
CA MET A 350 29.31 -1.37 2.21
C MET A 350 28.59 -2.04 3.38
N ALA A 351 27.74 -3.03 3.10
CA ALA A 351 27.01 -3.76 4.14
C ALA A 351 27.94 -4.49 5.12
N ARG A 352 29.01 -5.11 4.60
CA ARG A 352 30.00 -5.82 5.43
C ARG A 352 30.89 -4.88 6.23
N ASN A 353 31.27 -3.74 5.67
CA ASN A 353 32.16 -2.76 6.31
C ASN A 353 31.41 -1.81 7.26
N ARG A 354 30.08 -1.90 7.32
CA ARG A 354 29.26 -1.14 8.25
C ARG A 354 29.71 -1.38 9.70
N LYS A 355 29.95 -0.30 10.45
CA LYS A 355 30.36 -0.29 11.85
C LYS A 355 29.16 -0.24 12.79
N GLY A 356 28.09 0.45 12.39
CA GLY A 356 26.84 0.49 13.13
C GLY A 356 26.19 -0.88 13.32
N SER A 357 25.39 -1.03 14.38
CA SER A 357 24.64 -2.26 14.66
C SER A 357 23.54 -2.51 13.64
N GLY A 358 23.20 -3.78 13.43
CA GLY A 358 22.08 -4.20 12.58
C GLY A 358 22.54 -4.75 11.22
N VAL A 359 21.57 -4.83 10.31
CA VAL A 359 21.76 -5.32 8.94
C VAL A 359 21.52 -4.17 7.96
N THR A 360 22.23 -4.20 6.84
CA THR A 360 21.91 -3.38 5.66
C THR A 360 20.89 -4.14 4.80
N HIS A 361 19.80 -3.46 4.47
CA HIS A 361 18.79 -3.99 3.55
C HIS A 361 19.19 -3.67 2.13
N VAL A 362 19.40 -4.70 1.30
CA VAL A 362 19.76 -4.54 -0.11
C VAL A 362 18.62 -5.04 -0.98
N PHE A 363 18.12 -4.19 -1.88
CA PHE A 363 17.09 -4.52 -2.85
C PHE A 363 17.73 -4.54 -4.23
N LEU A 364 17.66 -5.68 -4.92
CA LEU A 364 18.16 -5.81 -6.28
C LEU A 364 17.00 -6.06 -7.22
N HIS A 365 16.84 -5.18 -8.19
CA HIS A 365 15.82 -5.30 -9.23
C HIS A 365 16.38 -5.99 -10.50
N ASP A 366 15.51 -6.39 -11.43
CA ASP A 366 15.82 -7.12 -12.66
C ASP A 366 16.53 -8.49 -12.46
N ILE A 367 16.14 -9.24 -11.41
CA ILE A 367 16.74 -10.57 -11.12
C ILE A 367 16.37 -11.68 -12.13
N ASP A 368 15.49 -11.40 -13.07
CA ASP A 368 15.20 -12.25 -14.21
C ASP A 368 16.36 -12.29 -15.22
N ARG A 369 17.26 -11.29 -15.18
CA ARG A 369 18.48 -11.24 -15.99
C ARG A 369 19.59 -12.13 -15.40
N ARG A 370 20.38 -12.74 -16.30
CA ARG A 370 21.47 -13.68 -15.92
C ARG A 370 22.51 -13.03 -15.03
N VAL A 371 22.98 -11.84 -15.40
CA VAL A 371 24.13 -11.19 -14.76
C VAL A 371 23.78 -10.77 -13.33
N GLU A 372 22.66 -10.10 -13.14
CA GLU A 372 22.13 -9.66 -11.85
C GLU A 372 21.96 -10.87 -10.90
N LYS A 373 21.36 -11.95 -11.40
CA LYS A 373 21.19 -13.18 -10.61
C LYS A 373 22.52 -13.83 -10.24
N LEU A 374 23.48 -13.87 -11.17
CA LEU A 374 24.80 -14.44 -10.92
C LEU A 374 25.56 -13.64 -9.86
N PHE A 375 25.63 -12.32 -10.02
CA PHE A 375 26.31 -11.42 -9.09
C PHE A 375 25.63 -11.35 -7.72
N ALA A 376 24.29 -11.43 -7.66
CA ALA A 376 23.58 -11.51 -6.39
C ALA A 376 23.91 -12.77 -5.59
N ASN A 377 23.98 -13.93 -6.25
CA ASN A 377 24.33 -15.18 -5.58
C ASN A 377 25.79 -15.18 -5.12
N GLU A 378 26.69 -14.51 -5.85
CA GLU A 378 28.11 -14.42 -5.51
C GLU A 378 28.39 -13.40 -4.39
N PHE A 379 27.75 -12.23 -4.39
CA PHE A 379 28.11 -11.12 -3.49
C PHE A 379 27.10 -10.84 -2.37
N LEU A 380 25.80 -11.00 -2.64
CA LEU A 380 24.73 -10.73 -1.66
C LEU A 380 24.30 -11.98 -0.88
N CYS A 381 24.65 -13.16 -1.41
CA CYS A 381 24.43 -14.49 -0.83
C CYS A 381 22.97 -14.89 -0.64
N LYS A 382 22.61 -16.03 -1.21
CA LYS A 382 21.26 -16.60 -1.06
C LYS A 382 20.86 -16.85 0.40
N LYS A 383 21.81 -17.09 1.31
CA LYS A 383 21.55 -17.23 2.76
C LYS A 383 21.00 -15.96 3.41
N TYR A 384 21.22 -14.79 2.81
CA TYR A 384 20.73 -13.50 3.29
C TYR A 384 19.48 -13.03 2.52
N LEU A 385 18.99 -13.81 1.54
CA LEU A 385 17.75 -13.49 0.81
C LEU A 385 16.54 -13.70 1.71
N VAL A 386 15.79 -12.62 1.99
CA VAL A 386 14.64 -12.64 2.90
C VAL A 386 13.32 -12.76 2.14
N LYS A 387 13.18 -12.02 1.03
CA LYS A 387 11.94 -11.96 0.26
C LYS A 387 12.23 -11.68 -1.21
N GLY A 388 11.34 -12.10 -2.09
CA GLY A 388 11.35 -11.70 -3.49
C GLY A 388 9.94 -11.64 -4.05
N PHE A 389 9.69 -10.73 -4.99
CA PHE A 389 8.45 -10.62 -5.74
C PHE A 389 8.72 -10.03 -7.12
N GLY A 390 8.11 -10.61 -8.16
CA GLY A 390 8.39 -10.19 -9.53
C GLY A 390 9.89 -10.30 -9.84
N ARG A 391 10.50 -9.17 -10.20
CA ARG A 391 11.92 -9.04 -10.53
C ARG A 391 12.77 -8.48 -9.40
N LEU A 392 12.18 -8.22 -8.22
CA LEU A 392 12.88 -7.66 -7.07
C LEU A 392 13.22 -8.74 -6.04
N TRP A 393 14.46 -8.77 -5.59
CA TRP A 393 14.94 -9.52 -4.42
C TRP A 393 15.37 -8.59 -3.29
N HIS A 394 15.06 -8.96 -2.05
CA HIS A 394 15.43 -8.26 -0.83
C HIS A 394 16.33 -9.14 0.05
N PHE A 395 17.50 -8.61 0.39
CA PHE A 395 18.50 -9.21 1.26
C PHE A 395 18.67 -8.45 2.57
N GLU A 396 19.02 -9.15 3.63
CA GLU A 396 19.46 -8.58 4.91
C GLU A 396 20.90 -9.02 5.19
N ILE A 397 21.86 -8.13 4.92
CA ILE A 397 23.28 -8.44 5.01
C ILE A 397 23.83 -7.90 6.34
N PRO A 398 24.36 -8.76 7.22
CA PRO A 398 24.97 -8.32 8.46
C PRO A 398 26.35 -7.70 8.22
N SER A 399 26.79 -6.85 9.15
CA SER A 399 28.19 -6.40 9.21
C SER A 399 29.12 -7.61 9.42
N ALA A 400 30.35 -7.52 8.89
CA ALA A 400 31.38 -8.55 9.05
C ALA A 400 31.68 -8.87 10.52
N VAL A 401 31.58 -7.89 11.42
CA VAL A 401 31.78 -8.10 12.88
C VAL A 401 30.76 -9.09 13.47
N ASN A 402 29.58 -9.17 12.88
CA ASN A 402 28.50 -10.07 13.31
C ASN A 402 28.44 -11.37 12.51
N MET A 403 29.40 -11.61 11.59
CA MET A 403 29.46 -12.85 10.82
C MET A 403 30.25 -13.91 11.60
N THR A 404 29.59 -15.02 11.92
CA THR A 404 30.18 -16.16 12.67
C THR A 404 31.14 -17.01 11.84
N THR A 405 31.25 -16.75 10.53
CA THR A 405 32.17 -17.43 9.61
C THR A 405 33.11 -16.40 8.97
N HIS A 406 34.20 -16.08 9.68
CA HIS A 406 35.40 -15.56 9.04
C HIS A 406 36.19 -16.78 8.55
N ASP A 407 36.15 -17.07 7.25
CA ASP A 407 37.21 -17.73 6.47
C ASP A 407 36.62 -18.39 5.23
N GLY A 408 36.53 -17.59 4.17
CA GLY A 408 36.30 -18.05 2.81
C GLY A 408 36.88 -17.02 1.85
N SER A 409 37.39 -17.47 0.70
CA SER A 409 37.78 -16.58 -0.40
C SER A 409 36.57 -15.87 -1.04
N GLY A 410 35.36 -16.37 -0.76
CA GLY A 410 34.07 -15.91 -1.28
C GLY A 410 33.31 -14.97 -0.35
N PHE A 411 32.46 -14.09 -0.90
CA PHE A 411 31.47 -13.34 -0.10
C PHE A 411 30.42 -14.27 0.51
N CYS A 412 30.12 -15.34 -0.23
CA CYS A 412 29.27 -16.47 0.12
C CYS A 412 30.12 -17.74 0.16
#